data_AF-A0A7V9AM99-F1
#
_entry.id   AF-A0A7V9AM99-F1
#
_cell.length_a   1.000
_cell.length_b   1.000
_cell.length_c   1.000
_cell.angle_alpha   90.00
_cell.angle_beta   90.00
_cell.angle_gamma   90.00
#
_symmetry.space_group_name_H-M   'P 1'
#
loop_
_entity.id
_entity.type
_entity.pdbx_description
1 polymer ?
#
loop_
_entity_poly.entity_id
_entity_poly.type
_entity_poly.pdbx_seq_one_letter_code
_entity_poly.pdbx_strand_id
1 'polypeptide(L)'
;MSSSNLVVVGDSALYNSTGPRNTAIGSKALYSTNTGSENTATGYQAMYSTTTGKYNTANGMSALSANDDGTSNTGIGWGALLNNISGTNNAAIGVRALQTNSGGGNNTGLGTLADVSTGGLTNATAIGFQAIVNASNKIRLGNSAVTVIEGQVAYTFPSDARFKYNIKDDVPGLDFITKLKPVTYYFDEKKMDEFTRTGIINNSIRAASYNSEKQLHTGFLAQDVEKIANELGYKFDGVHAPENDRDHYGIAYTQFIMPLVKSVQQQQKIIEEQNEKINDQQDQIKR
;
A
#
# COMPACT_ATOMS: atom_id res chain seq x y z
N MET A 1 -5.03 -13.14 44.17
CA MET A 1 -4.43 -13.86 43.03
C MET A 1 -5.51 -14.72 42.39
N SER A 2 -5.75 -14.55 41.08
CA SER A 2 -5.96 -15.71 40.19
C SER A 2 -5.65 -15.30 38.74
N SER A 3 -4.54 -14.58 38.56
CA SER A 3 -3.88 -14.53 37.26
C SER A 3 -3.10 -15.83 37.13
N SER A 4 -3.71 -16.83 36.48
CA SER A 4 -3.07 -18.13 36.21
C SER A 4 -2.25 -18.07 34.91
N ASN A 5 -1.25 -18.95 34.82
CA ASN A 5 -0.42 -19.16 33.63
C ASN A 5 0.41 -17.94 33.21
N LEU A 6 1.13 -17.33 34.14
CA LEU A 6 2.04 -16.21 33.86
C LEU A 6 3.50 -16.67 33.76
N VAL A 7 4.26 -16.04 32.87
CA VAL A 7 5.74 -16.12 32.85
C VAL A 7 6.27 -14.70 33.03
N VAL A 8 7.09 -14.46 34.07
CA VAL A 8 7.55 -13.11 34.43
C VAL A 8 9.04 -13.12 34.74
N VAL A 9 9.83 -12.37 33.97
CA VAL A 9 11.27 -12.22 34.16
C VAL A 9 11.68 -10.77 33.91
N GLY A 10 12.19 -10.08 34.93
CA GLY A 10 12.70 -8.70 34.82
C GLY A 10 12.09 -7.74 35.83
N ASP A 11 12.79 -6.62 36.06
CA ASP A 11 12.33 -5.56 36.97
C ASP A 11 10.95 -5.03 36.55
N SER A 12 10.01 -4.99 37.51
CA SER A 12 8.67 -4.44 37.32
C SER A 12 7.88 -5.03 36.14
N ALA A 13 8.20 -6.24 35.68
CA ALA A 13 7.42 -6.93 34.66
C ALA A 13 6.04 -7.34 35.24
N LEU A 14 4.95 -7.11 34.48
CA LEU A 14 3.55 -7.30 34.93
C LEU A 14 3.16 -6.57 36.24
N TYR A 15 3.82 -5.46 36.60
CA TYR A 15 3.63 -4.80 37.90
C TYR A 15 2.15 -4.51 38.24
N ASN A 16 1.35 -4.05 37.28
CA ASN A 16 -0.09 -3.76 37.50
C ASN A 16 -1.06 -4.85 36.98
N SER A 17 -0.57 -6.01 36.53
CA SER A 17 -1.38 -7.03 35.82
C SER A 17 -2.36 -7.78 36.70
N THR A 18 -3.63 -7.76 36.31
CA THR A 18 -4.68 -8.64 36.86
C THR A 18 -5.18 -9.68 35.86
N GLY A 19 -4.82 -9.57 34.57
CA GLY A 19 -5.20 -10.51 33.52
C GLY A 19 -4.37 -11.81 33.48
N PRO A 20 -4.96 -12.95 33.05
CA PRO A 20 -4.28 -14.25 32.97
C PRO A 20 -3.50 -14.45 31.65
N ARG A 21 -2.68 -15.51 31.60
CA ARG A 21 -2.01 -16.01 30.38
C ARG A 21 -1.05 -15.03 29.69
N ASN A 22 -0.37 -14.18 30.46
CA ASN A 22 0.61 -13.23 29.94
C ASN A 22 2.05 -13.75 30.11
N THR A 23 2.89 -13.56 29.10
CA THR A 23 4.35 -13.77 29.15
C THR A 23 5.06 -12.42 29.08
N ALA A 24 5.82 -12.05 30.11
CA ALA A 24 6.57 -10.81 30.20
C ALA A 24 8.04 -11.08 30.52
N ILE A 25 8.94 -10.77 29.59
CA ILE A 25 10.39 -10.97 29.73
C ILE A 25 11.10 -9.65 29.38
N GLY A 26 11.61 -8.93 30.38
CA GLY A 26 12.30 -7.66 30.24
C GLY A 26 11.86 -6.66 31.32
N SER A 27 12.72 -5.66 31.61
CA SER A 27 12.34 -4.61 32.56
C SER A 27 11.16 -3.81 32.01
N LYS A 28 10.12 -3.68 32.84
CA LYS A 28 8.85 -3.00 32.54
C LYS A 28 8.09 -3.57 31.34
N ALA A 29 8.31 -4.84 30.99
CA ALA A 29 7.47 -5.53 30.02
C ALA A 29 6.05 -5.72 30.59
N LEU A 30 5.01 -5.36 29.82
CA LEU A 30 3.60 -5.38 30.24
C LEU A 30 3.35 -4.65 31.59
N TYR A 31 4.01 -3.51 31.80
CA TYR A 31 3.99 -2.79 33.08
C TYR A 31 2.58 -2.33 33.52
N SER A 32 1.79 -1.79 32.59
CA SER A 32 0.49 -1.15 32.88
C SER A 32 -0.72 -2.03 32.56
N THR A 33 -0.53 -3.33 32.30
CA THR A 33 -1.62 -4.26 31.99
C THR A 33 -2.58 -4.32 33.15
N ASN A 34 -3.86 -4.02 32.92
CA ASN A 34 -4.90 -4.13 33.93
C ASN A 34 -5.62 -5.46 33.71
N THR A 35 -6.61 -5.49 32.82
CA THR A 35 -7.41 -6.69 32.49
C THR A 35 -6.98 -7.39 31.19
N GLY A 36 -5.96 -6.88 30.49
CA GLY A 36 -5.42 -7.49 29.28
C GLY A 36 -4.88 -8.90 29.52
N SER A 37 -5.13 -9.81 28.57
CA SER A 37 -4.84 -11.24 28.68
C SER A 37 -4.25 -11.80 27.40
N GLU A 38 -3.54 -12.93 27.50
CA GLU A 38 -3.00 -13.66 26.35
C GLU A 38 -2.00 -12.82 25.52
N ASN A 39 -1.20 -12.00 26.20
CA ASN A 39 -0.17 -11.18 25.59
C ASN A 39 1.23 -11.78 25.82
N THR A 40 2.11 -11.65 24.82
CA THR A 40 3.53 -12.02 24.94
C THR A 40 4.40 -10.78 24.68
N ALA A 41 5.19 -10.37 25.67
CA ALA A 41 6.07 -9.22 25.58
C ALA A 41 7.50 -9.60 26.00
N THR A 42 8.44 -9.46 25.06
CA THR A 42 9.86 -9.70 25.27
C THR A 42 10.66 -8.45 24.88
N GLY A 43 11.32 -7.82 25.85
CA GLY A 43 12.14 -6.61 25.65
C GLY A 43 11.89 -5.54 26.71
N TYR A 44 12.82 -4.60 26.84
CA TYR A 44 12.66 -3.42 27.69
C TYR A 44 11.45 -2.59 27.24
N GLN A 45 10.50 -2.36 28.15
CA GLN A 45 9.26 -1.60 27.88
C GLN A 45 8.40 -2.13 26.70
N ALA A 46 8.53 -3.41 26.34
CA ALA A 46 7.61 -4.04 25.41
C ALA A 46 6.19 -4.03 26.01
N MET A 47 5.21 -3.52 25.26
CA MET A 47 3.81 -3.34 25.71
C MET A 47 3.65 -2.57 27.04
N TYR A 48 4.44 -1.52 27.23
CA TYR A 48 4.47 -0.76 28.48
C TYR A 48 3.11 -0.22 28.95
N SER A 49 2.30 0.33 28.04
CA SER A 49 1.04 1.01 28.33
C SER A 49 -0.22 0.19 28.06
N THR A 50 -0.11 -1.11 27.73
CA THR A 50 -1.30 -1.94 27.46
C THR A 50 -2.12 -2.09 28.71
N THR A 51 -3.40 -1.72 28.69
CA THR A 51 -4.32 -1.83 29.83
C THR A 51 -5.31 -2.98 29.64
N THR A 52 -6.03 -3.03 28.51
CA THR A 52 -7.12 -3.98 28.23
C THR A 52 -6.91 -4.82 26.98
N GLY A 53 -5.89 -4.50 26.16
CA GLY A 53 -5.55 -5.21 24.94
C GLY A 53 -5.27 -6.70 25.14
N LYS A 54 -5.62 -7.50 24.13
CA LYS A 54 -5.54 -8.98 24.15
C LYS A 54 -4.88 -9.52 22.88
N TYR A 55 -4.30 -10.72 22.98
CA TYR A 55 -3.72 -11.45 21.85
C TYR A 55 -2.58 -10.71 21.15
N ASN A 56 -1.85 -9.85 21.86
CA ASN A 56 -0.74 -9.12 21.27
C ASN A 56 0.59 -9.83 21.50
N THR A 57 1.46 -9.78 20.49
CA THR A 57 2.84 -10.26 20.57
C THR A 57 3.80 -9.11 20.29
N ALA A 58 4.63 -8.76 21.27
CA ALA A 58 5.66 -7.74 21.18
C ALA A 58 7.04 -8.37 21.45
N ASN A 59 7.94 -8.30 20.48
CA ASN A 59 9.33 -8.75 20.65
C ASN A 59 10.28 -7.66 20.16
N GLY A 60 10.92 -6.97 21.11
CA GLY A 60 11.81 -5.85 20.85
C GLY A 60 11.63 -4.75 21.89
N MET A 61 12.69 -3.95 22.08
CA MET A 61 12.60 -2.77 22.96
C MET A 61 11.49 -1.82 22.48
N SER A 62 10.59 -1.45 23.39
CA SER A 62 9.45 -0.57 23.14
C SER A 62 8.50 -1.02 22.01
N ALA A 63 8.52 -2.29 21.61
CA ALA A 63 7.52 -2.81 20.66
C ALA A 63 6.12 -2.71 21.29
N LEU A 64 5.14 -2.19 20.55
CA LEU A 64 3.76 -1.95 21.00
C LEU A 64 3.66 -1.10 22.29
N SER A 65 4.62 -0.21 22.58
CA SER A 65 4.70 0.43 23.89
C SER A 65 3.48 1.29 24.25
N ALA A 66 2.85 1.94 23.27
CA ALA A 66 1.68 2.80 23.48
C ALA A 66 0.33 2.06 23.35
N ASN A 67 0.34 0.76 23.04
CA ASN A 67 -0.89 0.00 22.80
C ASN A 67 -1.70 -0.03 24.09
N ASP A 68 -2.93 0.49 24.09
CA ASP A 68 -3.80 0.62 25.27
C ASP A 68 -4.85 -0.51 25.28
N ASP A 69 -5.77 -0.48 24.32
CA ASP A 69 -6.87 -1.44 24.13
C ASP A 69 -6.77 -2.24 22.82
N GLY A 70 -5.80 -1.93 21.95
CA GLY A 70 -5.58 -2.64 20.68
C GLY A 70 -5.39 -4.16 20.87
N THR A 71 -5.97 -4.94 19.97
CA THR A 71 -6.01 -6.41 20.02
C THR A 71 -5.43 -7.07 18.78
N SER A 72 -4.90 -8.28 18.97
CA SER A 72 -4.38 -9.13 17.88
C SER A 72 -3.26 -8.48 17.06
N ASN A 73 -2.40 -7.68 17.70
CA ASN A 73 -1.26 -7.06 17.03
C ASN A 73 0.03 -7.85 17.23
N THR A 74 0.86 -7.95 16.20
CA THR A 74 2.20 -8.52 16.26
C THR A 74 3.22 -7.44 15.92
N GLY A 75 4.06 -7.07 16.88
CA GLY A 75 5.18 -6.14 16.71
C GLY A 75 6.52 -6.82 17.00
N ILE A 76 7.36 -7.00 15.99
CA ILE A 76 8.68 -7.61 16.11
C ILE A 76 9.74 -6.63 15.60
N GLY A 77 10.62 -6.17 16.48
CA GLY A 77 11.66 -5.18 16.22
C GLY A 77 11.61 -4.00 17.18
N TRP A 78 12.72 -3.26 17.28
CA TRP A 78 12.78 -2.06 18.12
C TRP A 78 11.75 -1.02 17.66
N GLY A 79 10.82 -0.66 18.55
CA GLY A 79 9.76 0.32 18.28
C GLY A 79 8.76 -0.10 17.19
N ALA A 80 8.62 -1.38 16.87
CA ALA A 80 7.54 -1.84 15.99
C ALA A 80 6.17 -1.51 16.62
N LEU A 81 5.24 -0.91 15.86
CA LEU A 81 3.94 -0.42 16.34
C LEU A 81 4.03 0.50 17.59
N LEU A 82 5.10 1.29 17.68
CA LEU A 82 5.42 2.12 18.86
C LEU A 82 4.23 2.96 19.35
N ASN A 83 3.55 3.64 18.42
CA ASN A 83 2.48 4.59 18.70
C ASN A 83 1.07 4.00 18.51
N ASN A 84 0.94 2.69 18.30
CA ASN A 84 -0.38 2.06 18.19
C ASN A 84 -1.10 2.24 19.53
N ILE A 85 -2.28 2.85 19.57
CA ILE A 85 -3.09 3.03 20.78
C ILE A 85 -4.21 2.00 20.78
N SER A 86 -5.07 2.03 19.75
CA SER A 86 -6.28 1.20 19.66
C SER A 86 -6.40 0.35 18.40
N GLY A 87 -5.38 0.41 17.52
CA GLY A 87 -5.38 -0.35 16.27
C GLY A 87 -5.40 -1.86 16.52
N THR A 88 -6.07 -2.60 15.63
CA THR A 88 -6.27 -4.04 15.75
C THR A 88 -5.78 -4.82 14.53
N ASN A 89 -5.42 -6.08 14.72
CA ASN A 89 -4.99 -6.99 13.64
C ASN A 89 -3.82 -6.47 12.80
N ASN A 90 -2.86 -5.75 13.39
CA ASN A 90 -1.69 -5.26 12.67
C ASN A 90 -0.50 -6.21 12.81
N ALA A 91 0.28 -6.37 11.75
CA ALA A 91 1.53 -7.12 11.73
C ALA A 91 2.69 -6.20 11.33
N ALA A 92 3.59 -5.91 12.26
CA ALA A 92 4.77 -5.09 12.05
C ALA A 92 6.05 -5.89 12.37
N ILE A 93 6.86 -6.15 11.35
CA ILE A 93 8.12 -6.89 11.47
C ILE A 93 9.24 -6.04 10.87
N GLY A 94 10.10 -5.52 11.72
CA GLY A 94 11.19 -4.63 11.37
C GLY A 94 11.38 -3.52 12.40
N VAL A 95 12.55 -2.89 12.39
CA VAL A 95 12.81 -1.73 13.26
C VAL A 95 11.84 -0.61 12.88
N ARG A 96 11.04 -0.15 13.86
CA ARG A 96 10.05 0.92 13.71
C ARG A 96 9.04 0.67 12.57
N ALA A 97 8.75 -0.59 12.25
CA ALA A 97 7.67 -0.93 11.33
C ALA A 97 6.32 -0.50 11.93
N LEU A 98 5.44 0.08 11.10
CA LEU A 98 4.14 0.66 11.47
C LEU A 98 4.20 1.63 12.67
N GLN A 99 5.31 2.33 12.89
CA GLN A 99 5.44 3.24 14.03
C GLN A 99 4.43 4.39 14.01
N THR A 100 3.96 4.82 12.83
CA THR A 100 3.00 5.93 12.70
C THR A 100 1.57 5.48 12.99
N ASN A 101 1.27 4.18 12.89
CA ASN A 101 -0.05 3.64 13.16
C ASN A 101 -0.47 3.95 14.59
N SER A 102 -1.63 4.60 14.78
CA SER A 102 -2.14 4.99 16.10
C SER A 102 -3.51 4.38 16.43
N GLY A 103 -4.33 4.08 15.41
CA GLY A 103 -5.63 3.44 15.57
C GLY A 103 -6.06 2.63 14.35
N GLY A 104 -5.29 2.67 13.27
CA GLY A 104 -5.51 1.88 12.07
C GLY A 104 -5.42 0.37 12.32
N GLY A 105 -6.15 -0.39 11.52
CA GLY A 105 -6.26 -1.85 11.70
C GLY A 105 -6.14 -2.61 10.40
N ASN A 106 -5.77 -3.90 10.52
CA ASN A 106 -5.50 -4.80 9.41
C ASN A 106 -4.33 -4.33 8.52
N ASN A 107 -3.32 -3.68 9.12
CA ASN A 107 -2.14 -3.21 8.40
C ASN A 107 -0.98 -4.20 8.52
N THR A 108 -0.19 -4.32 7.45
CA THR A 108 1.05 -5.09 7.43
C THR A 108 2.22 -4.17 7.11
N GLY A 109 3.23 -4.15 7.97
CA GLY A 109 4.51 -3.47 7.72
C GLY A 109 5.64 -4.47 7.86
N LEU A 110 6.28 -4.82 6.74
CA LEU A 110 7.41 -5.75 6.70
C LEU A 110 8.66 -5.03 6.19
N GLY A 111 9.62 -4.81 7.06
CA GLY A 111 10.87 -4.11 6.77
C GLY A 111 11.14 -2.98 7.75
N THR A 112 12.40 -2.58 7.87
CA THR A 112 12.79 -1.42 8.67
C THR A 112 12.10 -0.17 8.13
N LEU A 113 11.35 0.52 8.99
CA LEU A 113 10.57 1.71 8.67
C LEU A 113 9.49 1.50 7.58
N ALA A 114 9.04 0.26 7.35
CA ALA A 114 7.83 0.02 6.57
C ALA A 114 6.62 0.53 7.36
N ASP A 115 5.89 1.52 6.84
CA ASP A 115 4.96 2.32 7.64
C ASP A 115 3.70 2.76 6.86
N VAL A 116 2.78 3.39 7.58
CA VAL A 116 1.61 4.09 7.06
C VAL A 116 1.82 5.61 7.13
N SER A 117 1.25 6.36 6.19
CA SER A 117 1.42 7.81 6.13
C SER A 117 0.52 8.58 7.11
N THR A 118 -0.43 7.92 7.74
CA THR A 118 -1.24 8.47 8.83
C THR A 118 -1.65 7.35 9.77
N GLY A 119 -1.95 7.68 11.02
CA GLY A 119 -2.18 6.68 12.06
C GLY A 119 -3.49 5.89 11.96
N GLY A 120 -4.40 6.28 11.06
CA GLY A 120 -5.75 5.72 10.94
C GLY A 120 -6.01 4.89 9.68
N LEU A 121 -4.98 4.61 8.87
CA LEU A 121 -5.16 3.81 7.65
C LEU A 121 -5.56 2.37 8.00
N THR A 122 -6.29 1.72 7.10
CA THR A 122 -6.75 0.34 7.27
C THR A 122 -6.49 -0.48 6.02
N ASN A 123 -6.29 -1.78 6.19
CA ASN A 123 -6.01 -2.68 5.06
C ASN A 123 -4.84 -2.19 4.18
N ALA A 124 -3.79 -1.66 4.84
CA ALA A 124 -2.59 -1.13 4.20
C ALA A 124 -1.42 -2.10 4.35
N THR A 125 -0.73 -2.42 3.26
CA THR A 125 0.42 -3.35 3.28
C THR A 125 1.67 -2.68 2.72
N ALA A 126 2.65 -2.41 3.58
CA ALA A 126 3.96 -1.89 3.24
C ALA A 126 5.00 -3.01 3.34
N ILE A 127 5.68 -3.33 2.24
CA ILE A 127 6.74 -4.36 2.22
C ILE A 127 8.02 -3.75 1.66
N GLY A 128 9.11 -3.83 2.41
CA GLY A 128 10.43 -3.32 2.05
C GLY A 128 10.90 -2.20 2.96
N PHE A 129 12.21 -1.92 2.92
CA PHE A 129 12.81 -0.81 3.65
C PHE A 129 12.12 0.50 3.26
N GLN A 130 11.56 1.19 4.25
CA GLN A 130 10.91 2.50 4.05
C GLN A 130 9.77 2.54 3.04
N ALA A 131 9.10 1.40 2.81
CA ALA A 131 7.82 1.41 2.10
C ALA A 131 6.78 2.16 2.94
N ILE A 132 6.18 3.23 2.40
CA ILE A 132 5.12 3.99 3.08
C ILE A 132 3.83 3.91 2.28
N VAL A 133 2.79 3.33 2.86
CA VAL A 133 1.44 3.30 2.28
C VAL A 133 0.67 4.54 2.74
N ASN A 134 -0.03 5.20 1.81
CA ASN A 134 -0.62 6.52 2.02
C ASN A 134 -2.15 6.60 1.88
N ALA A 135 -2.80 5.46 1.66
CA ALA A 135 -4.27 5.34 1.67
C ALA A 135 -4.65 3.94 2.17
N SER A 136 -5.89 3.77 2.60
CA SER A 136 -6.42 2.45 2.95
C SER A 136 -6.52 1.56 1.70
N ASN A 137 -6.64 0.24 1.90
CA ASN A 137 -6.83 -0.73 0.81
C ASN A 137 -5.72 -0.73 -0.25
N LYS A 138 -4.48 -0.45 0.16
CA LYS A 138 -3.34 -0.27 -0.74
C LYS A 138 -2.16 -1.14 -0.31
N ILE A 139 -1.50 -1.71 -1.31
CA ILE A 139 -0.24 -2.44 -1.14
C ILE A 139 0.88 -1.61 -1.78
N ARG A 140 1.99 -1.43 -1.06
CA ARG A 140 3.22 -0.83 -1.57
C ARG A 140 4.39 -1.79 -1.41
N LEU A 141 5.09 -2.03 -2.52
CA LEU A 141 6.31 -2.83 -2.58
C LEU A 141 7.52 -1.89 -2.74
N GLY A 142 8.22 -1.65 -1.64
CA GLY A 142 9.42 -0.83 -1.55
C GLY A 142 9.20 0.68 -1.53
N ASN A 143 10.31 1.42 -1.60
CA ASN A 143 10.35 2.87 -1.61
C ASN A 143 10.58 3.41 -3.04
N SER A 144 10.85 4.72 -3.20
CA SER A 144 11.08 5.34 -4.51
C SER A 144 12.35 4.88 -5.23
N ALA A 145 13.28 4.23 -4.52
CA ALA A 145 14.56 3.78 -5.08
C ALA A 145 14.49 2.39 -5.73
N VAL A 146 13.32 1.74 -5.70
CA VAL A 146 13.11 0.46 -6.39
C VAL A 146 13.19 0.67 -7.89
N THR A 147 14.16 0.02 -8.54
CA THR A 147 14.37 0.13 -10.00
C THR A 147 13.70 -0.98 -10.79
N VAL A 148 13.51 -2.14 -10.17
CA VAL A 148 12.97 -3.35 -10.81
C VAL A 148 12.11 -4.12 -9.81
N ILE A 149 10.96 -4.62 -10.28
CA ILE A 149 10.14 -5.62 -9.59
C ILE A 149 10.06 -6.85 -10.50
N GLU A 150 10.68 -7.95 -10.08
CA GLU A 150 10.80 -9.17 -10.87
C GLU A 150 9.87 -10.29 -10.38
N GLY A 151 9.34 -11.05 -11.33
CA GLY A 151 8.59 -12.28 -11.10
C GLY A 151 8.72 -13.19 -12.32
N GLN A 152 8.83 -14.50 -12.10
CA GLN A 152 8.98 -15.46 -13.19
C GLN A 152 7.69 -15.64 -14.03
N VAL A 153 6.53 -15.35 -13.43
CA VAL A 153 5.21 -15.53 -14.04
C VAL A 153 4.42 -14.22 -14.03
N ALA A 154 3.49 -14.08 -14.98
CA ALA A 154 2.63 -12.90 -15.07
C ALA A 154 1.65 -12.79 -13.90
N TYR A 155 1.25 -11.56 -13.58
CA TYR A 155 0.14 -11.30 -12.66
C TYR A 155 -1.19 -11.73 -13.28
N THR A 156 -1.99 -12.46 -12.51
CA THR A 156 -3.34 -12.86 -12.91
C THR A 156 -4.39 -12.07 -12.13
N PHE A 157 -5.51 -11.79 -12.80
CA PHE A 157 -6.67 -11.12 -12.21
C PHE A 157 -7.89 -12.04 -12.40
N PRO A 158 -8.70 -12.31 -11.35
CA PRO A 158 -9.93 -13.07 -11.50
C PRO A 158 -10.85 -12.41 -12.55
N SER A 159 -11.28 -13.18 -13.56
CA SER A 159 -12.02 -12.64 -14.72
C SER A 159 -13.16 -13.57 -15.19
N ASP A 160 -13.54 -14.55 -14.37
CA ASP A 160 -14.61 -15.51 -14.64
C ASP A 160 -15.97 -14.80 -14.77
N ALA A 161 -16.77 -15.22 -15.75
CA ALA A 161 -18.10 -14.65 -16.02
C ALA A 161 -19.05 -14.77 -14.82
N ARG A 162 -18.88 -15.78 -13.95
CA ARG A 162 -19.66 -15.97 -12.73
C ARG A 162 -19.57 -14.80 -11.75
N PHE A 163 -18.48 -14.02 -11.83
CA PHE A 163 -18.23 -12.90 -10.92
C PHE A 163 -18.38 -11.54 -11.62
N LYS A 164 -19.02 -11.50 -12.80
CA LYS A 164 -19.29 -10.28 -13.57
C LYS A 164 -20.79 -10.06 -13.72
N TYR A 165 -21.21 -8.81 -13.65
CA TYR A 165 -22.60 -8.40 -13.82
C TYR A 165 -22.68 -7.13 -14.69
N ASN A 166 -23.82 -6.89 -15.34
CA ASN A 166 -24.05 -5.72 -16.20
C ASN A 166 -22.97 -5.53 -17.29
N ILE A 167 -22.62 -6.62 -17.98
CA ILE A 167 -21.58 -6.62 -19.02
C ILE A 167 -22.10 -5.89 -20.27
N LYS A 168 -21.34 -4.89 -20.75
CA LYS A 168 -21.63 -4.09 -21.94
C LYS A 168 -20.40 -4.02 -22.86
N ASP A 169 -20.63 -3.82 -24.16
CA ASP A 169 -19.58 -3.57 -25.16
C ASP A 169 -19.51 -2.06 -25.50
N ASP A 170 -19.04 -1.26 -24.56
CA ASP A 170 -19.02 0.21 -24.63
C ASP A 170 -17.63 0.82 -24.35
N VAL A 171 -16.56 0.06 -24.57
CA VAL A 171 -15.19 0.58 -24.49
C VAL A 171 -14.98 1.61 -25.61
N PRO A 172 -14.49 2.84 -25.35
CA PRO A 172 -14.42 3.90 -26.36
C PRO A 172 -13.48 3.63 -27.55
N GLY A 173 -12.40 2.87 -27.33
CA GLY A 173 -11.43 2.57 -28.38
C GLY A 173 -10.70 3.81 -28.92
N LEU A 174 -10.82 4.05 -30.22
CA LEU A 174 -10.05 5.07 -30.96
C LEU A 174 -10.32 6.49 -30.46
N ASP A 175 -11.55 6.79 -30.04
CA ASP A 175 -11.94 8.10 -29.49
C ASP A 175 -11.18 8.46 -28.21
N PHE A 176 -10.77 7.45 -27.44
CA PHE A 176 -9.93 7.61 -26.25
C PHE A 176 -8.45 7.61 -26.61
N ILE A 177 -7.98 6.58 -27.33
CA ILE A 177 -6.55 6.37 -27.60
C ILE A 177 -5.92 7.53 -28.38
N THR A 178 -6.62 8.09 -29.36
CA THR A 178 -6.08 9.18 -30.20
C THR A 178 -5.94 10.52 -29.47
N LYS A 179 -6.62 10.69 -28.33
CA LYS A 179 -6.52 11.90 -27.51
C LYS A 179 -5.37 11.86 -26.49
N LEU A 180 -4.84 10.66 -26.18
CA LEU A 180 -3.78 10.48 -25.22
C LEU A 180 -2.47 11.12 -25.70
N LYS A 181 -1.69 11.66 -24.76
CA LYS A 181 -0.42 12.36 -25.05
C LYS A 181 0.75 11.68 -24.34
N PRO A 182 1.51 10.80 -25.03
CA PRO A 182 2.74 10.25 -24.48
C PRO A 182 3.76 11.36 -24.22
N VAL A 183 4.47 11.27 -23.09
CA VAL A 183 5.51 12.20 -22.67
C VAL A 183 6.74 11.44 -22.19
N THR A 184 7.90 12.10 -22.18
CA THR A 184 9.10 11.63 -21.50
C THR A 184 9.40 12.50 -20.29
N TYR A 185 9.94 11.92 -19.22
CA TYR A 185 10.22 12.63 -17.97
C TYR A 185 11.31 11.95 -17.15
N TYR A 186 11.91 12.71 -16.23
CA TYR A 186 12.76 12.18 -15.16
C TYR A 186 11.95 12.18 -13.87
N PHE A 187 11.94 11.06 -13.14
CA PHE A 187 11.20 10.96 -11.89
C PHE A 187 11.98 11.59 -10.74
N ASP A 188 11.36 12.50 -10.00
CA ASP A 188 11.96 13.16 -8.83
C ASP A 188 11.67 12.34 -7.57
N GLU A 189 12.49 11.31 -7.34
CA GLU A 189 12.37 10.40 -6.20
C GLU A 189 12.37 11.14 -4.85
N LYS A 190 13.16 12.20 -4.75
CA LYS A 190 13.28 12.98 -3.52
C LYS A 190 11.99 13.74 -3.23
N LYS A 191 11.41 14.42 -4.22
CA LYS A 191 10.11 15.09 -4.03
C LYS A 191 9.00 14.09 -3.69
N MET A 192 9.03 12.91 -4.31
CA MET A 192 8.06 11.86 -4.01
C MET A 192 8.17 11.36 -2.56
N ASP A 193 9.39 11.11 -2.10
CA ASP A 193 9.65 10.71 -0.71
C ASP A 193 9.25 11.80 0.29
N GLU A 194 9.61 13.05 0.02
CA GLU A 194 9.25 14.21 0.85
C GLU A 194 7.73 14.40 0.95
N PHE A 195 7.01 14.19 -0.15
CA PHE A 195 5.55 14.26 -0.20
C PHE A 195 4.89 13.18 0.67
N THR A 196 5.38 11.93 0.56
CA THR A 196 4.83 10.77 1.29
C THR A 196 5.30 10.69 2.75
N ARG A 197 6.22 11.56 3.18
CA ARG A 197 6.85 11.53 4.51
C ARG A 197 5.87 11.74 5.66
N THR A 198 5.95 10.84 6.64
CA THR A 198 5.49 11.06 8.03
C THR A 198 6.66 11.33 8.95
N GLY A 199 6.45 12.22 9.91
CA GLY A 199 7.49 12.66 10.84
C GLY A 199 8.16 11.49 11.56
N ILE A 200 9.45 11.66 11.88
CA ILE A 200 10.32 10.85 12.77
C ILE A 200 11.46 10.04 12.07
N ILE A 201 11.61 10.09 10.74
CA ILE A 201 12.82 9.48 10.10
C ILE A 201 13.95 10.52 9.98
N ASN A 202 15.14 10.16 10.48
CA ASN A 202 16.37 10.95 10.36
C ASN A 202 16.81 11.00 8.89
N ASN A 203 17.04 12.22 8.36
CA ASN A 203 17.43 12.48 6.97
C ASN A 203 18.70 11.72 6.54
N SER A 204 19.58 11.34 7.47
CA SER A 204 20.85 10.65 7.17
C SER A 204 20.68 9.23 6.64
N ILE A 205 19.61 8.51 7.00
CA ILE A 205 19.40 7.12 6.57
C ILE A 205 18.81 7.06 5.15
N ARG A 206 18.04 8.08 4.74
CA ARG A 206 17.36 8.14 3.42
C ARG A 206 18.20 8.72 2.30
N ALA A 207 19.07 9.68 2.59
CA ALA A 207 19.91 10.31 1.57
C ALA A 207 20.81 9.30 0.84
N ALA A 208 21.15 8.19 1.49
CA ALA A 208 21.94 7.11 0.91
C ALA A 208 21.15 6.19 -0.06
N SER A 209 19.83 6.35 -0.17
CA SER A 209 18.97 5.47 -0.95
C SER A 209 18.50 6.05 -2.29
N TYR A 210 18.64 7.36 -2.51
CA TYR A 210 18.22 7.95 -3.79
C TYR A 210 19.17 7.56 -4.90
N ASN A 211 18.63 7.20 -6.06
CA ASN A 211 19.46 6.98 -7.22
C ASN A 211 20.05 8.32 -7.69
N SER A 212 21.37 8.41 -7.74
CA SER A 212 22.06 9.58 -8.31
C SER A 212 21.94 9.63 -9.84
N GLU A 213 21.67 8.49 -10.47
CA GLU A 213 21.50 8.38 -11.92
C GLU A 213 20.04 8.67 -12.30
N LYS A 214 19.85 9.72 -13.09
CA LYS A 214 18.52 10.08 -13.61
C LYS A 214 18.14 9.12 -14.73
N GLN A 215 17.13 8.29 -14.50
CA GLN A 215 16.54 7.46 -15.55
C GLN A 215 15.49 8.26 -16.33
N LEU A 216 15.58 8.24 -17.67
CA LEU A 216 14.55 8.79 -18.53
C LEU A 216 13.41 7.78 -18.65
N HIS A 217 12.20 8.19 -18.32
CA HIS A 217 10.98 7.39 -18.44
C HIS A 217 10.10 7.90 -19.58
N THR A 218 9.26 7.02 -20.12
CA THR A 218 8.20 7.35 -21.08
C THR A 218 6.87 6.94 -20.47
N GLY A 219 5.84 7.77 -20.62
CA GLY A 219 4.54 7.48 -20.03
C GLY A 219 3.48 8.55 -20.31
N PHE A 220 2.50 8.62 -19.42
CA PHE A 220 1.43 9.62 -19.44
C PHE A 220 1.42 10.45 -18.15
N LEU A 221 0.95 11.70 -18.24
CA LEU A 221 0.52 12.46 -17.07
C LEU A 221 -0.87 11.99 -16.67
N ALA A 222 -1.02 11.49 -15.44
CA ALA A 222 -2.27 10.87 -14.99
C ALA A 222 -3.47 11.81 -15.04
N GLN A 223 -3.26 13.08 -14.71
CA GLN A 223 -4.27 14.13 -14.73
C GLN A 223 -4.80 14.39 -16.16
N ASP A 224 -3.93 14.33 -17.17
CA ASP A 224 -4.34 14.49 -18.56
C ASP A 224 -5.20 13.31 -19.01
N VAL A 225 -4.84 12.08 -18.61
CA VAL A 225 -5.64 10.88 -18.88
C VAL A 225 -7.01 10.97 -18.22
N GLU A 226 -7.06 11.34 -16.94
CA GLU A 226 -8.32 11.54 -16.20
C GLU A 226 -9.22 12.56 -16.89
N LYS A 227 -8.66 13.70 -17.29
CA LYS A 227 -9.40 14.74 -18.00
C LYS A 227 -10.01 14.22 -19.30
N ILE A 228 -9.23 13.51 -20.12
CA ILE A 228 -9.70 12.94 -21.39
C ILE A 228 -10.80 11.90 -21.14
N ALA A 229 -10.61 11.03 -20.15
CA ALA A 229 -11.60 10.02 -19.78
C ALA A 229 -12.93 10.66 -19.37
N ASN A 230 -12.87 11.72 -18.54
CA ASN A 230 -14.04 12.48 -18.11
C ASN A 230 -14.74 13.20 -19.27
N GLU A 231 -13.99 13.80 -20.21
CA GLU A 231 -14.54 14.44 -21.41
C GLU A 231 -15.34 13.45 -22.29
N LEU A 232 -14.96 12.18 -22.30
CA LEU A 232 -15.64 11.11 -23.03
C LEU A 232 -16.75 10.44 -22.22
N GLY A 233 -16.97 10.84 -20.96
CA GLY A 233 -17.87 10.13 -20.05
C GLY A 233 -17.41 8.70 -19.72
N TYR A 234 -16.14 8.40 -19.95
CA TYR A 234 -15.55 7.08 -19.73
C TYR A 234 -14.96 7.00 -18.32
N LYS A 235 -15.58 6.19 -17.44
CA LYS A 235 -15.05 5.90 -16.11
C LYS A 235 -13.89 4.92 -16.21
N PHE A 236 -12.73 5.42 -16.61
CA PHE A 236 -11.54 4.62 -16.83
C PHE A 236 -10.88 4.24 -15.50
N ASP A 237 -10.74 2.93 -15.26
CA ASP A 237 -10.12 2.35 -14.07
C ASP A 237 -8.58 2.27 -14.14
N GLY A 238 -7.98 2.75 -15.24
CA GLY A 238 -6.53 2.85 -15.39
C GLY A 238 -5.89 4.07 -14.72
N VAL A 239 -6.68 4.99 -14.16
CA VAL A 239 -6.19 6.13 -13.39
C VAL A 239 -6.57 5.96 -11.92
N HIS A 240 -5.57 5.96 -11.05
CA HIS A 240 -5.78 6.06 -9.60
C HIS A 240 -5.70 7.54 -9.22
N ALA A 241 -6.83 8.15 -8.86
CA ALA A 241 -6.87 9.50 -8.32
C ALA A 241 -6.56 9.48 -6.81
N PRO A 242 -5.92 10.53 -6.26
CA PRO A 242 -5.58 10.59 -4.85
C PRO A 242 -6.83 10.62 -3.96
N GLU A 243 -6.86 9.79 -2.93
CA GLU A 243 -7.99 9.72 -1.96
C GLU A 243 -7.87 10.73 -0.81
N ASN A 244 -6.68 11.30 -0.61
CA ASN A 244 -6.38 12.26 0.46
C ASN A 244 -5.14 13.11 0.11
N ASP A 245 -4.83 14.12 0.93
CA ASP A 245 -3.73 15.07 0.71
C ASP A 245 -2.33 14.44 0.68
N ARG A 246 -2.19 13.19 1.12
CA ARG A 246 -0.93 12.42 1.12
C ARG A 246 -0.93 11.30 0.08
N ASP A 247 -2.05 11.11 -0.63
CA ASP A 247 -2.10 10.23 -1.79
C ASP A 247 -1.65 10.97 -3.05
N HIS A 248 -1.28 10.21 -4.08
CA HIS A 248 -0.82 10.73 -5.36
C HIS A 248 -1.53 10.00 -6.50
N TYR A 249 -1.53 10.63 -7.67
CA TYR A 249 -1.99 9.99 -8.88
C TYR A 249 -1.14 8.76 -9.24
N GLY A 250 -1.78 7.76 -9.85
CA GLY A 250 -1.12 6.57 -10.40
C GLY A 250 -1.73 6.17 -11.75
N ILE A 251 -0.93 5.49 -12.57
CA ILE A 251 -1.36 4.94 -13.87
C ILE A 251 -1.18 3.42 -13.87
N ALA A 252 -2.25 2.70 -14.21
CA ALA A 252 -2.22 1.27 -14.48
C ALA A 252 -2.15 1.03 -16.00
N TYR A 253 -0.94 0.96 -16.54
CA TYR A 253 -0.70 0.83 -17.99
C TYR A 253 -1.40 -0.39 -18.62
N THR A 254 -1.60 -1.47 -17.87
CA THR A 254 -2.30 -2.67 -18.35
C THR A 254 -3.78 -2.40 -18.70
N GLN A 255 -4.43 -1.41 -18.08
CA GLN A 255 -5.83 -1.10 -18.38
C GLN A 255 -6.03 -0.46 -19.76
N PHE A 256 -4.98 0.12 -20.34
CA PHE A 256 -5.04 0.68 -21.70
C PHE A 256 -5.15 -0.40 -22.78
N ILE A 257 -4.86 -1.67 -22.46
CA ILE A 257 -4.95 -2.78 -23.41
C ILE A 257 -6.38 -2.92 -23.94
N MET A 258 -7.41 -2.73 -23.11
CA MET A 258 -8.81 -2.90 -23.55
C MET A 258 -9.23 -1.82 -24.57
N PRO A 259 -9.01 -0.52 -24.33
CA PRO A 259 -9.21 0.49 -25.37
C PRO A 259 -8.33 0.28 -26.60
N LEU A 260 -7.08 -0.19 -26.47
CA LEU A 260 -6.23 -0.52 -27.62
C LEU A 260 -6.82 -1.65 -28.48
N VAL A 261 -7.29 -2.73 -27.86
CA VAL A 261 -7.98 -3.83 -28.58
C VAL A 261 -9.18 -3.30 -29.35
N LYS A 262 -10.05 -2.50 -28.70
CA LYS A 262 -11.20 -1.90 -29.38
C LYS A 262 -10.79 -0.97 -30.52
N SER A 263 -9.71 -0.20 -30.33
CA SER A 263 -9.16 0.68 -31.36
C SER A 263 -8.67 -0.09 -32.58
N VAL A 264 -8.02 -1.25 -32.39
CA VAL A 264 -7.56 -2.12 -33.48
C VAL A 264 -8.77 -2.71 -34.23
N GLN A 265 -9.79 -3.16 -33.52
CA GLN A 265 -11.04 -3.65 -34.13
C GLN A 265 -11.73 -2.57 -34.97
N GLN A 266 -11.82 -1.35 -34.46
CA GLN A 266 -12.39 -0.21 -35.17
C GLN A 266 -11.56 0.17 -36.41
N GLN A 267 -10.23 0.22 -36.27
CA GLN A 267 -9.34 0.50 -37.40
C GLN A 267 -9.44 -0.56 -38.49
N GLN A 268 -9.52 -1.84 -38.12
CA GLN A 268 -9.68 -2.94 -39.09
C GLN A 268 -10.97 -2.77 -39.90
N LYS A 269 -12.08 -2.41 -39.24
CA LYS A 269 -13.34 -2.13 -39.91
C LYS A 269 -13.23 -0.94 -40.89
N ILE A 270 -12.57 0.14 -40.48
CA ILE A 270 -12.34 1.31 -41.35
C ILE A 270 -11.52 0.91 -42.60
N ILE A 271 -10.50 0.07 -42.43
CA ILE A 271 -9.66 -0.41 -43.54
C ILE A 271 -10.48 -1.24 -44.54
N GLU A 272 -11.32 -2.15 -44.04
CA GLU A 272 -12.20 -2.97 -44.88
C GLU A 272 -13.17 -2.11 -45.69
N GLU A 273 -13.83 -1.15 -45.04
CA GLU A 273 -14.75 -0.20 -45.70
C GLU A 273 -14.03 0.70 -46.73
N GLN A 274 -12.79 1.09 -46.47
CA GLN A 274 -11.98 1.87 -47.42
C GLN A 274 -11.58 1.04 -48.64
N ASN A 275 -11.21 -0.23 -48.46
CA ASN A 275 -10.85 -1.12 -49.55
C ASN A 275 -12.03 -1.42 -50.46
N GLU A 276 -13.23 -1.61 -49.91
CA GLU A 276 -14.46 -1.80 -50.69
C GLU A 276 -14.72 -0.58 -51.59
N LYS A 277 -14.63 0.64 -51.03
CA LYS A 277 -14.78 1.88 -51.80
C LYS A 277 -13.73 2.03 -52.91
N ILE A 278 -12.49 1.65 -52.64
CA ILE A 278 -11.41 1.67 -53.64
C ILE A 278 -11.73 0.70 -54.79
N ASN A 279 -12.20 -0.51 -54.48
CA ASN A 279 -12.59 -1.49 -55.50
C ASN A 279 -13.75 -0.97 -56.36
N ASP A 280 -14.78 -0.41 -55.74
CA ASP A 280 -15.93 0.19 -56.44
C ASP A 280 -15.48 1.32 -57.39
N GLN A 281 -14.58 2.19 -56.94
CA GLN A 281 -14.01 3.26 -57.75
C GLN A 281 -13.18 2.72 -58.92
N GLN A 282 -12.37 1.68 -58.70
CA GLN A 282 -11.60 1.03 -59.75
C GLN A 282 -12.48 0.39 -60.82
N ASP A 283 -13.62 -0.19 -60.42
CA ASP A 283 -14.58 -0.78 -61.36
C ASP A 283 -15.35 0.28 -62.15
N GLN A 284 -15.60 1.46 -61.56
CA GLN A 284 -16.17 2.61 -62.27
C GLN A 284 -15.21 3.19 -63.32
N ILE A 285 -13.90 3.26 -63.04
CA ILE A 285 -12.89 3.77 -63.99
C ILE A 285 -12.72 2.85 -65.20
N LYS A 286 -13.00 1.55 -65.06
CA LYS A 286 -12.87 0.56 -66.14
C LYS A 286 -14.07 0.53 -67.10
N ARG A 287 -15.16 1.24 -66.81
CA ARG A 287 -16.36 1.34 -67.65
C ARG A 287 -16.33 2.58 -68.51
#